data_AF-A0A420DHG3-F1
#
_entry.id   AF-A0A420DHG3-F1
#
_cell.length_a   1.000
_cell.length_b   1.000
_cell.length_c   1.000
_cell.angle_alpha   90.00
_cell.angle_beta   90.00
_cell.angle_gamma   90.00
#
_symmetry.space_group_name_H-M   'P 1'
#
loop_
_entity.id
_entity.type
_entity.pdbx_description
1 polymer ?
#
loop_
_entity_poly.entity_id
_entity_poly.type
_entity_poly.pdbx_seq_one_letter_code
_entity_poly.pdbx_strand_id
1 'polypeptide(L)'
;MSETTSAGTISIARGPLKYGASAVSYEDGSISKLSATYKLPIGEQFPTLRLGPALGYVKEDGADGSVKTGIKLVAERDIPTDFGSVFLLADLNSIDSSWFALAQVGLPKLGLAIELSHGDSETYSETSLAFAKRLGDGPTSLCAGYRFDADEVFVGLSINTF
;
A
#
# COMPACT_ATOMS: atom_id res chain seq x y z
N MET A 1 -20.73 0.28 18.78
CA MET A 1 -20.36 -0.60 17.66
C MET A 1 -20.70 0.11 16.37
N SER A 2 -19.81 1.00 15.95
CA SER A 2 -19.74 1.52 14.59
C SER A 2 -18.30 1.27 14.13
N GLU A 3 -17.98 0.00 13.93
CA GLU A 3 -16.66 -0.50 13.49
C GLU A 3 -16.52 -0.24 11.99
N THR A 4 -16.18 0.98 11.59
CA THR A 4 -15.96 1.27 10.17
C THR A 4 -14.65 1.99 9.98
N THR A 5 -13.64 1.21 9.61
CA THR A 5 -12.36 1.72 9.13
C THR A 5 -12.49 2.07 7.65
N SER A 6 -11.99 3.24 7.25
CA SER A 6 -11.89 3.62 5.85
C SER A 6 -10.46 4.04 5.53
N ALA A 7 -9.95 3.56 4.40
CA ALA A 7 -8.60 3.82 3.96
C ALA A 7 -8.58 4.26 2.49
N GLY A 8 -7.69 5.19 2.18
CA GLY A 8 -7.44 5.66 0.83
C GLY A 8 -5.95 5.80 0.59
N THR A 9 -5.49 5.38 -0.59
CA THR A 9 -4.09 5.55 -1.01
C THR A 9 -4.04 6.09 -2.43
N ILE A 10 -3.15 7.04 -2.66
CA ILE A 10 -2.86 7.64 -3.96
C ILE A 10 -1.35 7.54 -4.19
N SER A 11 -0.97 7.13 -5.39
CA SER A 11 0.42 7.05 -5.80
C SER A 11 0.59 7.60 -7.22
N ILE A 12 1.52 8.54 -7.39
CA ILE A 12 1.81 9.19 -8.67
C ILE A 12 3.31 9.06 -8.95
N ALA A 13 3.67 8.52 -10.12
CA ALA A 13 5.05 8.42 -10.56
C ALA A 13 5.32 9.39 -11.73
N ARG A 14 6.47 10.08 -11.69
CA ARG A 14 6.97 10.93 -12.78
C ARG A 14 8.48 10.77 -12.91
N GLY A 15 8.90 10.05 -13.94
CA GLY A 15 10.31 9.70 -14.14
C GLY A 15 10.85 8.91 -12.94
N PRO A 16 12.00 9.29 -12.34
CA PRO A 16 12.55 8.59 -11.19
C PRO A 16 11.82 8.91 -9.87
N LEU A 17 10.92 9.90 -9.84
CA LEU A 17 10.22 10.32 -8.63
C LEU A 17 8.86 9.63 -8.49
N LYS A 18 8.52 9.22 -7.27
CA LYS A 18 7.19 8.71 -6.90
C LYS A 18 6.69 9.44 -5.65
N TYR A 19 5.50 10.00 -5.74
CA TYR A 19 4.79 10.66 -4.65
C TYR A 19 3.68 9.76 -4.17
N GLY A 20 3.55 9.60 -2.86
CA GLY A 20 2.52 8.78 -2.24
C GLY A 20 1.78 9.55 -1.15
N ALA A 21 0.47 9.36 -1.08
CA ALA A 21 -0.37 9.83 0.00
C ALA A 21 -1.27 8.68 0.46
N SER A 22 -1.42 8.51 1.77
CA SER A 22 -2.36 7.55 2.34
C SER A 22 -3.09 8.19 3.52
N ALA A 23 -4.38 7.92 3.66
CA ALA A 23 -5.17 8.34 4.80
C ALA A 23 -5.99 7.15 5.29
N VAL A 24 -6.02 6.96 6.61
CA VAL A 24 -6.85 5.97 7.29
C VAL A 24 -7.63 6.70 8.38
N SER A 25 -8.93 6.50 8.40
CA SER A 25 -9.82 6.97 9.47
C SER A 25 -10.44 5.78 10.18
N TYR A 26 -10.44 5.83 11.50
CA TYR A 26 -11.00 4.85 12.42
C TYR A 26 -11.76 5.57 13.54
N GLU A 27 -12.40 4.83 14.45
CA GLU A 27 -13.35 5.39 15.45
C GLU A 27 -12.74 6.54 16.26
N ASP A 28 -11.51 6.38 16.74
CA ASP A 28 -10.87 7.32 17.67
C ASP A 28 -9.84 8.25 17.01
N GLY A 29 -9.77 8.30 15.67
CA GLY A 29 -8.81 9.17 15.01
C GLY A 29 -8.57 8.92 13.53
N SER A 30 -7.53 9.59 13.03
CA SER A 30 -7.07 9.45 11.65
C SER A 30 -5.55 9.59 11.54
N ILE A 31 -5.00 8.84 10.59
CA ILE A 31 -3.58 8.87 10.25
C ILE A 31 -3.46 9.23 8.78
N SER A 32 -2.71 10.28 8.48
CA SER A 32 -2.36 10.67 7.11
C SER A 32 -0.86 10.60 6.93
N LYS A 33 -0.40 10.02 5.82
CA LYS A 33 1.01 9.94 5.46
C LYS A 33 1.24 10.50 4.06
N LEU A 34 2.33 11.23 3.89
CA LEU A 34 2.84 11.73 2.62
C LEU A 34 4.27 11.23 2.43
N SER A 35 4.66 10.98 1.18
CA SER A 35 6.03 10.61 0.86
C SER A 35 6.44 11.08 -0.52
N ALA A 36 7.73 11.33 -0.69
CA ALA A 36 8.37 11.54 -1.97
C ALA A 36 9.60 10.64 -2.03
N THR A 37 9.68 9.76 -3.00
CA THR A 37 10.77 8.77 -3.12
C THR A 37 11.42 8.86 -4.50
N TYR A 38 12.73 8.66 -4.54
CA TYR A 38 13.54 8.65 -5.75
C TYR A 38 14.03 7.24 -6.05
N LYS A 39 13.86 6.79 -7.30
CA LYS A 39 14.37 5.51 -7.81
C LYS A 39 15.90 5.55 -7.86
N LEU A 40 16.53 4.67 -7.10
CA LEU A 40 17.99 4.56 -7.08
C LEU A 40 18.49 3.99 -8.42
N PRO A 41 19.59 4.52 -8.98
CA PRO A 41 20.16 4.08 -10.26
C PRO A 41 20.98 2.80 -10.10
N ILE A 42 20.33 1.73 -9.63
CA ILE A 42 20.92 0.40 -9.50
C ILE A 42 20.56 -0.45 -10.72
N GLY A 43 21.41 -1.40 -11.07
CA GLY A 43 21.22 -2.26 -12.25
C GLY A 43 19.91 -3.06 -12.20
N GLU A 44 19.31 -3.32 -13.36
CA GLU A 44 18.00 -3.97 -13.50
C GLU A 44 17.95 -5.43 -13.01
N GLN A 45 19.11 -6.03 -12.73
CA GLN A 45 19.21 -7.33 -12.06
C GLN A 45 18.69 -7.32 -10.61
N PHE A 46 18.61 -6.14 -9.98
CA PHE A 46 18.12 -5.94 -8.62
C PHE A 46 16.66 -5.46 -8.61
N PRO A 47 15.91 -5.68 -7.51
CA PRO A 47 14.61 -5.02 -7.31
C PRO A 47 14.73 -3.50 -7.48
N THR A 48 13.67 -2.86 -7.97
CA THR A 48 13.62 -1.40 -8.01
C THR A 48 13.60 -0.88 -6.58
N LEU A 49 14.67 -0.17 -6.19
CA LEU A 49 14.75 0.50 -4.90
C LEU A 49 14.38 1.98 -5.03
N ARG A 50 13.55 2.48 -4.11
CA ARG A 50 13.26 3.90 -3.97
C ARG A 50 13.50 4.37 -2.54
N LEU A 51 14.11 5.55 -2.38
CA LEU A 51 14.40 6.15 -1.08
C LEU A 51 13.91 7.60 -1.06
N GLY A 52 13.37 8.07 0.06
CA GLY A 52 13.15 9.50 0.24
C GLY A 52 12.38 9.86 1.52
N PRO A 53 12.07 11.15 1.71
CA PRO A 53 11.39 11.62 2.90
C PRO A 53 9.94 11.15 3.00
N ALA A 54 9.48 11.01 4.24
CA ALA A 54 8.10 10.77 4.62
C ALA A 54 7.65 11.77 5.69
N LEU A 55 6.38 12.12 5.65
CA LEU A 55 5.68 12.92 6.66
C LEU A 55 4.44 12.16 7.10
N GLY A 56 4.19 12.11 8.41
CA GLY A 56 3.02 11.53 9.02
C GLY A 56 2.30 12.58 9.86
N TYR A 57 0.98 12.53 9.86
CA TYR A 57 0.13 13.31 10.74
C TYR A 57 -0.85 12.37 11.41
N VAL A 58 -0.83 12.34 12.75
CA VAL A 58 -1.75 11.55 13.56
C VAL A 58 -2.64 12.51 14.31
N LYS A 59 -3.95 12.30 14.20
CA LYS A 59 -4.95 13.06 14.94
C LYS A 59 -5.83 12.08 15.70
N GLU A 60 -5.77 12.15 17.02
CA GLU A 60 -6.64 11.41 17.94
C GLU A 60 -7.77 12.32 18.43
N ASP A 61 -8.93 11.74 18.71
CA ASP A 61 -10.08 12.51 19.20
C ASP A 61 -9.80 13.12 20.58
N GLY A 62 -9.98 14.44 20.68
CA GLY A 62 -9.73 15.20 21.91
C GLY A 62 -8.27 15.56 22.18
N ALA A 63 -7.33 15.23 21.27
CA ALA A 63 -5.91 15.60 21.38
C ALA A 63 -5.44 16.51 20.23
N ASP A 64 -4.36 17.26 20.47
CA ASP A 64 -3.67 18.00 19.43
C ASP A 64 -2.97 17.02 18.47
N GLY A 65 -3.13 17.23 17.17
CA GLY A 65 -2.50 16.37 16.17
C GLY A 65 -0.97 16.47 16.18
N SER A 66 -0.30 15.34 15.99
CA SER A 66 1.15 15.25 15.97
C SER A 66 1.69 15.09 14.56
N VAL A 67 2.74 15.85 14.22
CA VAL A 67 3.48 15.71 12.96
C VAL A 67 4.74 14.89 13.22
N LYS A 68 4.93 13.83 12.43
CA LYS A 68 6.12 12.98 12.41
C LYS A 68 6.82 13.11 11.07
N THR A 69 8.15 13.09 11.08
CA THR A 69 8.96 13.09 9.86
C THR A 69 9.83 11.85 9.85
N GLY A 70 10.21 11.38 8.67
CA GLY A 70 10.99 10.17 8.55
C GLY A 70 11.53 9.92 7.15
N ILE A 71 12.08 8.73 6.99
CA ILE A 71 12.64 8.23 5.73
C ILE A 71 11.86 6.97 5.35
N LYS A 72 11.58 6.85 4.07
CA LYS A 72 10.91 5.69 3.46
C LYS A 72 11.82 5.03 2.44
N LEU A 73 11.96 3.72 2.54
CA LEU A 73 12.65 2.85 1.60
C LEU A 73 11.63 1.87 1.03
N VAL A 74 11.55 1.77 -0.30
CA VAL A 74 10.67 0.84 -0.99
C VAL A 74 11.50 -0.05 -1.90
N ALA A 75 11.25 -1.35 -1.85
CA ALA A 75 11.78 -2.33 -2.79
C ALA A 75 10.61 -2.98 -3.53
N GLU A 76 10.59 -2.91 -4.85
CA GLU A 76 9.55 -3.55 -5.67
C GLU A 76 10.16 -4.37 -6.80
N ARG A 77 9.53 -5.50 -7.12
CA ARG A 77 9.94 -6.35 -8.24
C ARG A 77 8.70 -6.95 -8.91
N ASP A 78 8.59 -6.73 -10.21
CA ASP A 78 7.63 -7.42 -11.06
C ASP A 78 8.36 -8.54 -11.80
N ILE A 79 7.82 -9.75 -11.70
CA ILE A 79 8.39 -10.98 -12.26
C ILE A 79 7.38 -11.52 -13.29
N PRO A 80 7.64 -11.38 -14.59
CA PRO A 80 6.78 -11.99 -15.60
C PRO A 80 6.90 -13.52 -15.55
N THR A 81 5.78 -14.19 -15.75
CA THR A 81 5.66 -15.67 -15.73
C THR A 81 4.76 -16.13 -16.87
N ASP A 82 4.79 -17.42 -17.20
CA ASP A 82 3.95 -17.98 -18.27
C ASP A 82 2.44 -17.86 -17.98
N PHE A 83 2.06 -17.79 -16.70
CA PHE A 83 0.66 -17.64 -16.27
C PHE A 83 0.23 -16.17 -16.10
N GLY A 84 1.17 -15.22 -16.09
CA GLY A 84 0.90 -13.81 -15.84
C GLY A 84 2.09 -13.10 -15.18
N SER A 85 1.93 -12.64 -13.94
CA SER A 85 2.99 -11.96 -13.20
C SER A 85 2.98 -12.26 -11.71
N VAL A 86 4.15 -12.09 -11.08
CA VAL A 86 4.29 -12.04 -9.63
C VAL A 86 4.90 -10.70 -9.27
N PHE A 87 4.16 -9.90 -8.51
CA PHE A 87 4.61 -8.63 -8.00
C PHE A 87 4.93 -8.75 -6.50
N LEU A 88 6.12 -8.28 -6.12
CA LEU A 88 6.61 -8.25 -4.75
C LEU A 88 6.90 -6.81 -4.35
N LEU A 89 6.50 -6.45 -3.14
CA LEU A 89 6.72 -5.12 -2.56
C LEU A 89 7.16 -5.27 -1.10
N ALA A 90 8.19 -4.53 -0.73
CA ALA A 90 8.54 -4.25 0.65
C ALA A 90 8.67 -2.73 0.84
N ASP A 91 8.05 -2.21 1.87
CA ASP A 91 7.98 -0.79 2.20
C ASP A 91 8.38 -0.63 3.66
N LEU A 92 9.46 0.10 3.90
CA LEU A 92 9.99 0.39 5.23
C LEU A 92 9.91 1.89 5.47
N ASN A 93 9.43 2.28 6.64
CA ASN A 93 9.27 3.67 7.02
C ASN A 93 9.73 3.89 8.45
N SER A 94 10.61 4.85 8.66
CA SER A 94 11.13 5.16 10.00
C SER A 94 10.07 5.78 10.92
N ILE A 95 8.95 6.27 10.37
CA ILE A 95 7.82 6.72 11.17
C ILE A 95 7.15 5.49 11.80
N ASP A 96 7.12 5.45 13.13
CA ASP A 96 6.55 4.38 13.97
C ASP A 96 7.16 3.00 13.69
N SER A 97 8.41 2.99 13.21
CA SER A 97 9.13 1.80 12.78
C SER A 97 8.30 0.91 11.84
N SER A 98 7.44 1.53 11.03
CA SER A 98 6.43 0.83 10.25
C SER A 98 6.99 0.14 9.02
N TRP A 99 6.48 -1.05 8.71
CA TRP A 99 6.80 -1.77 7.49
C TRP A 99 5.57 -2.44 6.89
N PHE A 100 5.63 -2.68 5.58
CA PHE A 100 4.59 -3.36 4.82
C PHE A 100 5.22 -4.25 3.76
N ALA A 101 4.71 -5.47 3.63
CA ALA A 101 5.11 -6.44 2.62
C ALA A 101 3.88 -6.93 1.85
N LEU A 102 4.04 -7.10 0.54
CA LEU A 102 2.98 -7.62 -0.32
C LEU A 102 3.55 -8.57 -1.37
N ALA A 103 2.82 -9.66 -1.58
CA ALA A 103 3.01 -10.58 -2.68
C ALA A 103 1.69 -10.67 -3.45
N GLN A 104 1.76 -10.43 -4.75
CA GLN A 104 0.61 -10.43 -5.64
C GLN A 104 0.86 -11.34 -6.83
N VAL A 105 -0.12 -12.18 -7.14
CA VAL A 105 -0.16 -12.99 -8.36
C VAL A 105 -1.18 -12.38 -9.30
N GLY A 106 -0.73 -11.94 -10.48
CA GLY A 106 -1.57 -11.41 -11.54
C GLY A 106 -1.88 -12.47 -12.60
N LEU A 107 -3.16 -12.63 -12.94
CA LEU A 107 -3.68 -13.52 -13.99
C LEU A 107 -4.37 -12.68 -15.08
N PRO A 108 -3.62 -12.06 -15.99
CA PRO A 108 -4.14 -11.05 -16.92
C PRO A 108 -5.20 -11.61 -17.87
N LYS A 109 -5.07 -12.87 -18.30
CA LYS A 109 -6.08 -13.56 -19.15
C LYS A 109 -7.46 -13.64 -18.47
N LEU A 110 -7.47 -13.69 -17.14
CA LEU A 110 -8.69 -13.73 -16.34
C LEU A 110 -9.04 -12.35 -15.78
N GLY A 111 -8.19 -11.33 -15.95
CA GLY A 111 -8.33 -10.04 -15.30
C GLY A 111 -8.42 -10.14 -13.77
N LEU A 112 -7.70 -11.11 -13.18
CA LEU A 112 -7.72 -11.39 -11.74
C LEU A 112 -6.35 -11.12 -11.12
N ALA A 113 -6.34 -10.71 -9.86
CA ALA A 113 -5.15 -10.73 -9.02
C ALA A 113 -5.49 -11.28 -7.64
N ILE A 114 -4.51 -11.95 -7.03
CA ILE A 114 -4.58 -12.45 -5.66
C ILE A 114 -3.44 -11.79 -4.89
N GLU A 115 -3.74 -11.20 -3.75
CA GLU A 115 -2.81 -10.39 -2.96
C GLU A 115 -2.76 -10.93 -1.53
N LEU A 116 -1.55 -11.25 -1.05
CA LEU A 116 -1.28 -11.47 0.36
C LEU A 116 -0.41 -10.32 0.84
N SER A 117 -0.81 -9.67 1.93
CA SER A 117 -0.03 -8.59 2.51
C SER A 117 0.03 -8.68 4.01
N HIS A 118 1.08 -8.09 4.57
CA HIS A 118 1.24 -7.89 6.00
C HIS A 118 1.86 -6.53 6.25
N GLY A 119 1.32 -5.78 7.20
CA GLY A 119 1.89 -4.51 7.64
C GLY A 119 1.93 -4.46 9.16
N ASP A 120 2.99 -3.87 9.69
CA ASP A 120 3.25 -3.83 11.13
C ASP A 120 3.96 -2.52 11.53
N SER A 121 3.71 -2.06 12.74
CA SER A 121 4.25 -0.83 13.36
C SER A 121 4.07 -0.89 14.87
N GLU A 122 4.52 0.15 15.57
CA GLU A 122 4.33 0.25 17.03
C GLU A 122 2.86 0.19 17.51
N THR A 123 1.90 0.43 16.62
CA THR A 123 0.47 0.58 16.96
C THR A 123 -0.48 -0.18 16.04
N TYR A 124 0.04 -0.89 15.03
CA TYR A 124 -0.77 -1.56 14.03
C TYR A 124 -0.08 -2.84 13.59
N SER A 125 -0.81 -3.94 13.49
CA SER A 125 -0.35 -5.17 12.86
C SER A 125 -1.53 -5.79 12.14
N GLU A 126 -1.35 -6.16 10.87
CA GLU A 126 -2.42 -6.74 10.08
C GLU A 126 -1.88 -7.60 8.95
N THR A 127 -2.40 -8.81 8.84
CA THR A 127 -2.31 -9.66 7.66
C THR A 127 -3.61 -9.58 6.87
N SER A 128 -3.53 -9.51 5.53
CA SER A 128 -4.73 -9.59 4.69
C SER A 128 -4.53 -10.43 3.44
N LEU A 129 -5.61 -11.10 3.03
CA LEU A 129 -5.73 -11.80 1.76
C LEU A 129 -6.83 -11.13 0.94
N ALA A 130 -6.52 -10.74 -0.29
CA ALA A 130 -7.45 -10.06 -1.18
C ALA A 130 -7.47 -10.67 -2.58
N PHE A 131 -8.61 -10.52 -3.23
CA PHE A 131 -8.84 -10.85 -4.63
C PHE A 131 -9.31 -9.60 -5.35
N ALA A 132 -8.63 -9.24 -6.45
CA ALA A 132 -9.01 -8.12 -7.29
C ALA A 132 -9.45 -8.60 -8.67
N LYS A 133 -10.52 -8.01 -9.19
CA LYS A 133 -11.06 -8.26 -10.53
C LYS A 133 -11.13 -6.96 -11.31
N ARG A 134 -10.47 -6.94 -12.49
CA ARG A 134 -10.59 -5.83 -13.43
C ARG A 134 -12.00 -5.75 -14.00
N LEU A 135 -12.57 -4.55 -14.03
CA LEU A 135 -13.90 -4.28 -14.56
C LEU A 135 -13.79 -3.92 -16.05
N GLY A 136 -14.12 -4.89 -16.90
CA GLY A 136 -13.98 -4.77 -18.36
C GLY A 136 -12.53 -4.53 -18.79
N ASP A 137 -12.35 -3.66 -19.78
CA ASP A 137 -11.04 -3.27 -20.31
C ASP A 137 -10.55 -1.92 -19.75
N GLY A 138 -11.24 -1.38 -18.74
CA GLY A 138 -10.91 -0.09 -18.13
C GLY A 138 -9.81 -0.16 -17.06
N PRO A 139 -9.42 0.99 -16.51
CA PRO A 139 -8.40 1.10 -15.46
C PRO A 139 -8.88 0.64 -14.07
N THR A 140 -10.18 0.33 -13.94
CA THR A 140 -10.82 0.10 -12.65
C THR A 140 -10.82 -1.38 -12.28
N SER A 141 -10.53 -1.67 -11.02
CA SER A 141 -10.71 -3.01 -10.44
C SER A 141 -11.49 -2.93 -9.13
N LEU A 142 -12.33 -3.93 -8.90
CA LEU A 142 -12.97 -4.17 -7.62
C LEU A 142 -12.12 -5.18 -6.84
N CYS A 143 -11.84 -4.92 -5.57
CA CYS A 143 -11.21 -5.88 -4.70
C CYS A 143 -12.11 -6.24 -3.52
N ALA A 144 -12.00 -7.48 -3.07
CA ALA A 144 -12.58 -7.92 -1.82
C ALA A 144 -11.56 -8.80 -1.11
N GLY A 145 -11.54 -8.74 0.21
CA GLY A 145 -10.57 -9.49 0.99
C GLY A 145 -10.97 -9.61 2.43
N TYR A 146 -10.08 -10.23 3.19
CA TYR A 146 -10.24 -10.48 4.60
C TYR A 146 -8.97 -10.06 5.34
N ARG A 147 -9.17 -9.37 6.46
CA ARG A 147 -8.18 -8.90 7.42
C ARG A 147 -8.18 -9.86 8.60
N PHE A 148 -7.08 -10.59 8.78
CA PHE A 148 -7.01 -11.70 9.73
C PHE A 148 -6.92 -11.23 11.18
N ASP A 149 -6.27 -10.09 11.42
CA ASP A 149 -6.08 -9.57 12.78
C ASP A 149 -7.34 -8.82 13.25
N ALA A 150 -8.04 -8.14 12.33
CA ALA A 150 -9.30 -7.48 12.60
C ALA A 150 -10.54 -8.41 12.54
N ASP A 151 -10.42 -9.62 12.00
CA ASP A 151 -11.55 -10.51 11.69
C ASP A 151 -12.64 -9.84 10.83
N GLU A 152 -12.19 -9.07 9.83
CA GLU A 152 -13.05 -8.20 9.01
C GLU A 152 -12.96 -8.52 7.53
N VAL A 153 -14.12 -8.52 6.86
CA VAL A 153 -14.18 -8.48 5.39
C VAL A 153 -14.12 -7.04 4.92
N PHE A 154 -13.36 -6.78 3.86
CA PHE A 154 -13.35 -5.47 3.20
C PHE A 154 -13.66 -5.59 1.72
N VAL A 155 -14.16 -4.48 1.17
CA VAL A 155 -14.35 -4.27 -0.26
C VAL A 155 -13.71 -2.95 -0.62
N GLY A 156 -12.97 -2.93 -1.73
CA GLY A 156 -12.27 -1.75 -2.20
C GLY A 156 -12.40 -1.57 -3.70
N LEU A 157 -12.06 -0.36 -4.15
CA LEU A 157 -12.01 0.00 -5.55
C LEU A 157 -10.66 0.65 -5.83
N SER A 158 -10.00 0.18 -6.88
CA SER A 158 -8.73 0.73 -7.36
C SER A 158 -8.86 1.23 -8.79
N ILE A 159 -8.19 2.33 -9.10
CA ILE A 159 -8.12 2.89 -10.46
C ILE A 159 -6.64 3.04 -10.83
N ASN A 160 -6.21 2.30 -11.86
CA ASN A 160 -4.84 2.29 -12.35
C ASN A 160 -4.80 2.85 -13.78
N THR A 161 -4.33 4.09 -13.94
CA THR A 161 -4.40 4.84 -15.21
C THR A 161 -3.10 4.83 -16.03
N PHE A 162 -2.17 3.92 -15.73
CA PHE A 162 -0.83 3.89 -16.33
C PHE A 162 -0.67 2.70 -17.27
#